data_AF-A0A540LI59-F1
#
_entry.id   AF-A0A540LI59-F1
#
_cell.length_a   1.000
_cell.length_b   1.000
_cell.length_c   1.000
_cell.angle_alpha   90.00
_cell.angle_beta   90.00
_cell.angle_gamma   90.00
#
_symmetry.space_group_name_H-M   'P 1'
#
loop_
_entity.id
_entity.type
_entity.pdbx_description
1 polymer ?
#
loop_
_entity_poly.entity_id
_entity_poly.type
_entity_poly.pdbx_seq_one_letter_code
_entity_poly.pdbx_strand_id
1 'polypeptide(L)'
;MQSPYGTKEKIVRNPANKDAGKLVTLNEFLEFAKKNAVTGILINIEYAAYLASKAGLDVVGAVSSALSNATFDKQSTQQVLIESDDTSVLAKFKDAKNYKRVLNIKEKISEATKESVAEIKKYADAVTITKDSIVKITDYFISGTTNVVKEMKAANITVYAHWLRNEFVSLMFDYFSDPITEIASYAQGFKVDGIVTDFPGTASKYMRSPCSDTDPKANAPYPILPVEPGALSGLIGPEALSPAEAPAPALQVSNVVDPPLPGVAKKNDSSSSPGSGSNSGSSDAGSKSPPAPAPSDEKSSAFANGATWCASLVAVTVLLLAN
;
A
#
# COMPACT_ATOMS: atom_id res chain seq x y z
N MET A 1 -5.71 -12.96 11.05
CA MET A 1 -5.47 -11.49 10.94
C MET A 1 -4.50 -11.05 12.03
N GLN A 2 -3.22 -10.93 11.71
CA GLN A 2 -2.20 -10.49 12.67
C GLN A 2 -2.10 -8.96 12.64
N SER A 3 -1.97 -8.34 13.82
CA SER A 3 -1.61 -6.91 13.89
C SER A 3 -0.13 -6.76 13.55
N PRO A 4 0.28 -5.71 12.80
CA PRO A 4 1.71 -5.38 12.67
C PRO A 4 2.37 -5.10 14.03
N TYR A 5 1.58 -4.78 15.06
CA TYR A 5 2.00 -4.53 16.44
C TYR A 5 1.79 -5.73 17.38
N GLY A 6 1.56 -6.92 16.81
CA GLY A 6 1.21 -8.11 17.58
C GLY A 6 2.39 -8.77 18.29
N THR A 7 3.61 -8.62 17.78
CA THR A 7 4.80 -9.29 18.32
C THR A 7 5.49 -8.48 19.42
N LYS A 8 5.80 -7.22 19.14
CA LYS A 8 6.53 -6.34 20.07
C LYS A 8 5.58 -5.71 21.09
N GLU A 9 4.47 -5.14 20.62
CA GLU A 9 3.53 -4.39 21.45
C GLU A 9 2.40 -5.27 22.02
N LYS A 10 2.34 -6.55 21.62
CA LYS A 10 1.33 -7.55 22.04
C LYS A 10 -0.12 -7.11 21.74
N ILE A 11 -0.31 -6.23 20.77
CA ILE A 11 -1.64 -5.76 20.34
C ILE A 11 -2.17 -6.72 19.30
N VAL A 12 -3.18 -7.52 19.64
CA VAL A 12 -3.78 -8.54 18.77
C VAL A 12 -5.18 -8.10 18.31
N ARG A 13 -5.45 -8.20 16.99
CA ARG A 13 -6.72 -7.70 16.40
C ARG A 13 -7.93 -8.58 16.73
N ASN A 14 -7.89 -9.85 16.32
CA ASN A 14 -9.00 -10.78 16.52
C ASN A 14 -8.49 -12.15 17.00
N PRO A 15 -8.15 -12.29 18.29
CA PRO A 15 -7.61 -13.54 18.84
C PRO A 15 -8.58 -14.71 18.69
N ALA A 16 -9.89 -14.46 18.85
CA ALA A 16 -10.93 -15.48 18.77
C ALA A 16 -11.01 -16.12 17.37
N ASN A 17 -10.66 -15.37 16.31
CA ASN A 17 -10.76 -15.81 14.92
C ASN A 17 -9.41 -15.68 14.19
N LYS A 18 -8.30 -15.94 14.89
CA LYS A 18 -6.95 -15.73 14.34
C LYS A 18 -6.73 -16.43 12.98
N ASP A 19 -7.32 -17.61 12.82
CA ASP A 19 -7.14 -18.53 11.68
C ASP A 19 -8.47 -18.81 10.92
N ALA A 20 -9.53 -18.02 11.14
CA ALA A 20 -10.85 -18.28 10.56
C ALA A 20 -10.97 -17.89 9.06
N GLY A 21 -9.97 -17.19 8.51
CA GLY A 21 -9.96 -16.72 7.13
C GLY A 21 -9.63 -17.84 6.13
N LYS A 22 -10.12 -17.70 4.89
CA LYS A 22 -9.76 -18.56 3.76
C LYS A 22 -9.20 -17.69 2.64
N LEU A 23 -8.20 -18.20 1.93
CA LEU A 23 -7.74 -17.58 0.70
C LEU A 23 -8.81 -17.75 -0.37
N VAL A 24 -9.06 -16.70 -1.14
CA VAL A 24 -9.95 -16.71 -2.29
C VAL A 24 -9.17 -16.43 -3.55
N THR A 25 -9.63 -16.97 -4.66
CA THR A 25 -9.11 -16.66 -5.99
C THR A 25 -9.54 -15.25 -6.42
N LEU A 26 -8.82 -14.68 -7.39
CA LEU A 26 -9.21 -13.39 -7.97
C LEU A 26 -10.62 -13.45 -8.57
N ASN A 27 -10.99 -14.55 -9.23
CA ASN A 27 -12.32 -14.70 -9.82
C ASN A 27 -13.43 -14.67 -8.76
N GLU A 28 -13.26 -15.40 -7.65
CA GLU A 28 -14.21 -15.37 -6.54
C GLU A 28 -14.34 -13.97 -5.93
N PHE A 29 -13.22 -13.24 -5.80
CA PHE A 29 -13.24 -11.85 -5.34
C PHE A 29 -14.02 -10.93 -6.30
N LEU A 30 -13.79 -11.06 -7.61
CA LEU A 30 -14.47 -10.25 -8.64
C LEU A 30 -15.99 -10.55 -8.68
N GLU A 31 -16.37 -11.81 -8.57
CA GLU A 31 -17.78 -12.22 -8.44
C GLU A 31 -18.42 -11.66 -7.18
N PHE A 32 -17.71 -11.75 -6.04
CA PHE A 32 -18.16 -11.18 -4.78
C PHE A 32 -18.35 -9.66 -4.88
N ALA A 33 -17.42 -8.94 -5.49
CA ALA A 33 -17.49 -7.49 -5.68
C ALA A 33 -18.71 -7.10 -6.53
N LYS A 34 -18.99 -7.84 -7.62
CA LYS A 34 -20.19 -7.62 -8.45
C LYS A 34 -21.47 -7.89 -7.68
N LYS A 35 -21.54 -9.03 -6.99
CA LYS A 35 -22.73 -9.45 -6.25
C LYS A 35 -23.13 -8.43 -5.17
N ASN A 36 -22.15 -7.80 -4.54
CA ASN A 36 -22.38 -6.80 -3.49
C ASN A 36 -22.43 -5.36 -4.02
N ALA A 37 -22.38 -5.15 -5.35
CA ALA A 37 -22.46 -3.84 -5.98
C ALA A 37 -21.54 -2.78 -5.34
N VAL A 38 -20.30 -3.16 -5.01
CA VAL A 38 -19.33 -2.23 -4.42
C VAL A 38 -19.01 -1.10 -5.39
N THR A 39 -18.67 0.09 -4.89
CA THR A 39 -18.37 1.27 -5.72
C THR A 39 -17.08 1.13 -6.53
N GLY A 40 -16.18 0.25 -6.11
CA GLY A 40 -14.96 -0.05 -6.83
C GLY A 40 -14.16 -1.18 -6.22
N ILE A 41 -13.14 -1.62 -6.95
CA ILE A 41 -12.16 -2.61 -6.53
C ILE A 41 -10.75 -2.02 -6.70
N LEU A 42 -9.85 -2.40 -5.80
CA LEU A 42 -8.42 -2.17 -5.94
C LEU A 42 -7.72 -3.52 -6.03
N ILE A 43 -6.87 -3.69 -7.03
CA ILE A 43 -6.02 -4.88 -7.20
C ILE A 43 -4.57 -4.42 -7.17
N ASN A 44 -3.85 -4.81 -6.12
CA ASN A 44 -2.40 -4.59 -6.02
C ASN A 44 -1.65 -5.77 -6.67
N ILE A 45 -0.84 -5.48 -7.67
CA ILE A 45 0.02 -6.44 -8.37
C ILE A 45 1.45 -6.26 -7.86
N GLU A 46 1.95 -7.25 -7.11
CA GLU A 46 3.30 -7.22 -6.56
C GLU A 46 4.21 -8.27 -7.20
N TYR A 47 5.51 -7.97 -7.24
CA TYR A 47 6.58 -8.90 -7.64
C TYR A 47 6.44 -9.49 -9.05
N ALA A 48 5.78 -8.78 -9.98
CA ALA A 48 5.50 -9.28 -11.33
C ALA A 48 6.75 -9.75 -12.08
N ALA A 49 7.84 -8.96 -12.05
CA ALA A 49 9.10 -9.31 -12.71
C ALA A 49 9.74 -10.58 -12.15
N TYR A 50 9.72 -10.74 -10.83
CA TYR A 50 10.21 -11.95 -10.15
C TYR A 50 9.35 -13.16 -10.51
N LEU A 51 8.02 -13.04 -10.45
CA LEU A 51 7.11 -14.13 -10.74
C LEU A 51 7.21 -14.58 -12.21
N ALA A 52 7.36 -13.65 -13.15
CA ALA A 52 7.57 -13.97 -14.55
C ALA A 52 8.91 -14.72 -14.77
N SER A 53 10.02 -14.16 -14.28
CA SER A 53 11.37 -14.67 -14.57
C SER A 53 11.78 -15.90 -13.75
N LYS A 54 11.29 -16.04 -12.52
CA LYS A 54 11.69 -17.10 -11.59
C LYS A 54 10.62 -18.17 -11.39
N ALA A 55 9.35 -17.78 -11.40
CA ALA A 55 8.25 -18.73 -11.21
C ALA A 55 7.60 -19.19 -12.52
N GLY A 56 7.85 -18.50 -13.64
CA GLY A 56 7.17 -18.75 -14.92
C GLY A 56 5.69 -18.34 -14.87
N LEU A 57 5.34 -17.38 -14.02
CA LEU A 57 3.96 -16.94 -13.80
C LEU A 57 3.73 -15.55 -14.39
N ASP A 58 2.81 -15.46 -15.34
CA ASP A 58 2.33 -14.19 -15.90
C ASP A 58 1.19 -13.61 -15.06
N VAL A 59 1.53 -12.97 -13.94
CA VAL A 59 0.51 -12.38 -13.06
C VAL A 59 -0.22 -11.22 -13.73
N VAL A 60 0.46 -10.43 -14.56
CA VAL A 60 -0.14 -9.29 -15.25
C VAL A 60 -1.16 -9.77 -16.28
N GLY A 61 -0.81 -10.78 -17.07
CA GLY A 61 -1.72 -11.44 -18.01
C GLY A 61 -2.90 -12.12 -17.31
N ALA A 62 -2.65 -12.80 -16.18
CA ALA A 62 -3.70 -13.44 -15.38
C ALA A 62 -4.72 -12.43 -14.84
N VAL A 63 -4.26 -11.31 -14.26
CA VAL A 63 -5.14 -10.23 -13.76
C VAL A 63 -5.93 -9.60 -14.91
N SER A 64 -5.27 -9.28 -16.02
CA SER A 64 -5.91 -8.70 -17.20
C SER A 64 -7.02 -9.60 -17.75
N SER A 65 -6.74 -10.90 -17.84
CA SER A 65 -7.69 -11.91 -18.31
C SER A 65 -8.86 -12.06 -17.34
N ALA A 66 -8.60 -12.12 -16.04
CA ALA A 66 -9.65 -12.24 -15.02
C ALA A 66 -10.60 -11.04 -15.05
N LEU A 67 -10.07 -9.82 -15.13
CA LEU A 67 -10.86 -8.59 -15.23
C LEU A 67 -11.73 -8.56 -16.49
N SER A 68 -11.15 -8.91 -17.65
CA SER A 68 -11.87 -8.98 -18.93
C SER A 68 -12.97 -10.05 -18.91
N ASN A 69 -12.67 -11.25 -18.39
CA ASN A 69 -13.65 -12.34 -18.29
C ASN A 69 -14.79 -11.96 -17.33
N ALA A 70 -14.45 -11.26 -16.25
CA ALA A 70 -15.42 -10.66 -15.34
C ALA A 70 -15.96 -9.31 -15.85
N THR A 71 -15.80 -8.97 -17.14
CA THR A 71 -16.40 -7.78 -17.79
C THR A 71 -16.14 -6.44 -17.09
N PHE A 72 -15.10 -6.35 -16.26
CA PHE A 72 -14.72 -5.10 -15.59
C PHE A 72 -14.13 -4.09 -16.58
N ASP A 73 -13.62 -4.55 -17.71
CA ASP A 73 -13.13 -3.78 -18.86
C ASP A 73 -14.24 -3.05 -19.64
N LYS A 74 -15.49 -3.52 -19.52
CA LYS A 74 -16.64 -3.04 -20.33
C LYS A 74 -17.67 -2.26 -19.54
N GLN A 75 -17.55 -2.22 -18.22
CA GLN A 75 -18.50 -1.58 -17.33
C GLN A 75 -17.92 -0.30 -16.73
N SER A 76 -18.80 0.62 -16.35
CA SER A 76 -18.45 1.92 -15.76
C SER A 76 -19.13 2.18 -14.42
N THR A 77 -19.80 1.18 -13.84
CA THR A 77 -20.54 1.31 -12.58
C THR A 77 -19.63 1.13 -11.36
N GLN A 78 -18.56 0.35 -11.48
CA GLN A 78 -17.58 0.14 -10.41
C GLN A 78 -16.20 0.59 -10.90
N GLN A 79 -15.52 1.43 -10.13
CA GLN A 79 -14.16 1.85 -10.45
C GLN A 79 -13.19 0.69 -10.28
N VAL A 80 -12.24 0.53 -11.21
CA VAL A 80 -11.15 -0.43 -11.07
C VAL A 80 -9.85 0.34 -10.89
N LEU A 81 -9.17 0.08 -9.77
CA LEU A 81 -7.86 0.62 -9.47
C LEU A 81 -6.84 -0.52 -9.63
N ILE A 82 -5.86 -0.33 -10.50
CA ILE A 82 -4.71 -1.22 -10.62
C ILE A 82 -3.54 -0.55 -9.92
N GLU A 83 -3.15 -1.13 -8.79
CA GLU A 83 -2.04 -0.65 -7.98
C GLU A 83 -0.80 -1.50 -8.20
N SER A 84 0.36 -0.88 -8.27
CA SER A 84 1.66 -1.55 -8.25
C SER A 84 2.76 -0.56 -7.84
N ASP A 85 3.83 -1.07 -7.24
CA ASP A 85 5.08 -0.34 -7.04
C ASP A 85 6.00 -0.39 -8.28
N ASP A 86 5.61 -1.14 -9.32
CA ASP A 86 6.36 -1.29 -10.57
C ASP A 86 5.64 -0.59 -11.74
N THR A 87 6.23 0.50 -12.24
CA THR A 87 5.68 1.28 -13.35
C THR A 87 5.62 0.51 -14.67
N SER A 88 6.44 -0.53 -14.84
CA SER A 88 6.38 -1.39 -16.01
C SER A 88 5.14 -2.30 -16.00
N VAL A 89 4.61 -2.63 -14.82
CA VAL A 89 3.29 -3.27 -14.66
C VAL A 89 2.18 -2.30 -15.04
N LEU A 90 2.19 -1.08 -14.47
CA LEU A 90 1.16 -0.07 -14.77
C LEU A 90 1.12 0.30 -16.25
N ALA A 91 2.27 0.30 -16.93
CA ALA A 91 2.36 0.53 -18.37
C ALA A 91 1.58 -0.51 -19.21
N LYS A 92 1.37 -1.74 -18.70
CA LYS A 92 0.56 -2.77 -19.39
C LYS A 92 -0.93 -2.46 -19.38
N PHE A 93 -1.38 -1.58 -18.48
CA PHE A 93 -2.78 -1.18 -18.36
C PHE A 93 -3.06 0.21 -18.96
N LYS A 94 -2.09 0.83 -19.65
CA LYS A 94 -2.24 2.20 -20.21
C LYS A 94 -3.41 2.34 -21.19
N ASP A 95 -3.75 1.26 -21.91
CA ASP A 95 -4.80 1.26 -22.94
C ASP A 95 -6.19 0.96 -22.34
N ALA A 96 -6.24 0.52 -21.07
CA ALA A 96 -7.49 0.28 -20.34
C ALA A 96 -8.03 1.58 -19.73
N LYS A 97 -8.69 2.40 -20.56
CA LYS A 97 -9.16 3.75 -20.21
C LYS A 97 -10.12 3.82 -19.02
N ASN A 98 -10.78 2.72 -18.69
CA ASN A 98 -11.72 2.62 -17.59
C ASN A 98 -11.04 2.21 -16.25
N TYR A 99 -9.75 1.89 -16.28
CA TYR A 99 -8.96 1.59 -15.10
C TYR A 99 -8.16 2.80 -14.68
N LYS A 100 -8.10 3.04 -13.36
CA LYS A 100 -7.21 4.03 -12.77
C LYS A 100 -5.90 3.33 -12.38
N ARG A 101 -4.78 3.77 -12.93
CA ARG A 101 -3.46 3.24 -12.57
C ARG A 101 -2.95 3.96 -11.33
N VAL A 102 -2.52 3.20 -10.32
CA VAL A 102 -2.09 3.72 -9.02
C VAL A 102 -0.66 3.29 -8.75
N LEU A 103 0.26 4.25 -8.65
CA LEU A 103 1.64 3.97 -8.24
C LEU A 103 1.73 3.90 -6.71
N ASN A 104 2.18 2.78 -6.17
CA ASN A 104 2.37 2.59 -4.74
C ASN A 104 3.80 2.98 -4.34
N ILE A 105 3.96 4.15 -3.71
CA ILE A 105 5.23 4.64 -3.19
C ILE A 105 5.34 4.18 -1.74
N LYS A 106 6.05 3.07 -1.54
CA LYS A 106 6.18 2.39 -0.24
C LYS A 106 7.16 3.11 0.68
N GLU A 107 8.15 3.79 0.11
CA GLU A 107 9.16 4.52 0.85
C GLU A 107 8.60 5.82 1.44
N LYS A 108 9.16 6.23 2.59
CA LYS A 108 8.92 7.57 3.13
C LYS A 108 9.68 8.58 2.27
N ILE A 109 8.97 9.57 1.74
CA ILE A 109 9.54 10.70 0.98
C ILE A 109 9.21 12.02 1.65
N SER A 110 10.12 12.98 1.61
CA SER A 110 9.87 14.33 2.16
C SER A 110 9.45 15.34 1.09
N GLU A 111 9.79 15.08 -0.17
CA GLU A 111 9.53 15.96 -1.29
C GLU A 111 9.25 15.17 -2.58
N ALA A 112 8.47 15.76 -3.48
CA ALA A 112 8.25 15.27 -4.83
C ALA A 112 8.50 16.42 -5.80
N THR A 113 9.62 16.38 -6.53
CA THR A 113 9.96 17.46 -7.47
C THR A 113 9.04 17.43 -8.68
N LYS A 114 8.94 18.55 -9.41
CA LYS A 114 8.10 18.64 -10.62
C LYS A 114 8.50 17.60 -11.66
N GLU A 115 9.79 17.28 -11.77
CA GLU A 115 10.32 16.26 -12.67
C GLU A 115 9.81 14.87 -12.29
N SER A 116 9.91 14.49 -11.01
CA SER A 116 9.43 13.20 -10.52
C SER A 116 7.92 13.08 -10.66
N VAL A 117 7.17 14.13 -10.35
CA VAL A 117 5.71 14.17 -10.51
C VAL A 117 5.31 14.07 -11.98
N ALA A 118 6.01 14.78 -12.88
CA ALA A 118 5.78 14.66 -14.32
C ALA A 118 6.10 13.25 -14.85
N GLU A 119 7.12 12.60 -14.30
CA GLU A 119 7.44 11.21 -14.62
C GLU A 119 6.32 10.26 -14.18
N ILE A 120 5.84 10.37 -12.93
CA ILE A 120 4.72 9.56 -12.42
C ILE A 120 3.51 9.68 -13.34
N LYS A 121 3.19 10.89 -13.80
CA LYS A 121 2.00 11.15 -14.61
C LYS A 121 1.96 10.37 -15.93
N LYS A 122 3.12 9.93 -16.44
CA LYS A 122 3.19 9.05 -17.63
C LYS A 122 2.66 7.65 -17.34
N TYR A 123 2.85 7.15 -16.13
CA TYR A 123 2.59 5.77 -15.75
C TYR A 123 1.35 5.58 -14.87
N ALA A 124 0.95 6.61 -14.12
CA ALA A 124 -0.13 6.53 -13.14
C ALA A 124 -1.03 7.76 -13.14
N ASP A 125 -2.28 7.52 -12.75
CA ASP A 125 -3.33 8.53 -12.57
C ASP A 125 -3.48 8.93 -11.10
N ALA A 126 -3.00 8.07 -10.20
CA ALA A 126 -3.00 8.24 -8.77
C ALA A 126 -1.71 7.71 -8.13
N VAL A 127 -1.46 8.12 -6.90
CA VAL A 127 -0.42 7.56 -6.03
C VAL A 127 -1.03 7.11 -4.71
N THR A 128 -0.52 6.00 -4.19
CA THR A 128 -0.64 5.65 -2.78
C THR A 128 0.69 6.02 -2.13
N ILE A 129 0.66 6.84 -1.07
CA ILE A 129 1.86 7.27 -0.34
C ILE A 129 1.72 6.97 1.14
N THR A 130 2.85 6.72 1.79
CA THR A 130 2.86 6.55 3.24
C THR A 130 2.37 7.81 3.95
N LYS A 131 1.61 7.65 5.03
CA LYS A 131 1.06 8.75 5.84
C LYS A 131 2.19 9.65 6.37
N ASP A 132 3.34 9.04 6.68
CA ASP A 132 4.56 9.71 7.12
C ASP A 132 5.28 10.48 6.01
N SER A 133 4.86 10.35 4.74
CA SER A 133 5.32 11.20 3.63
C SER A 133 4.51 12.49 3.49
N ILE A 134 3.41 12.61 4.23
CA ILE A 134 2.50 13.78 4.19
C ILE A 134 2.84 14.75 5.33
N VAL A 135 3.27 14.22 6.46
CA VAL A 135 3.61 14.97 7.67
C VAL A 135 5.09 14.85 8.03
N LYS A 136 5.63 15.89 8.67
CA LYS A 136 6.93 15.84 9.33
C LYS A 136 6.70 15.38 10.76
N ILE A 137 7.50 14.40 11.19
CA ILE A 137 7.39 13.80 12.53
C ILE A 137 8.69 14.06 13.28
N THR A 138 8.58 14.44 14.54
CA THR A 138 9.70 14.59 15.48
C THR A 138 9.25 14.04 16.82
N ASP A 139 9.90 12.97 17.31
CA ASP A 139 9.52 12.26 18.55
C ASP A 139 8.02 11.97 18.70
N TYR A 140 7.38 11.46 17.64
CA TYR A 140 5.95 11.15 17.60
C TYR A 140 5.01 12.38 17.61
N PHE A 141 5.54 13.59 17.49
CA PHE A 141 4.77 14.81 17.27
C PHE A 141 4.78 15.20 15.80
N ILE A 142 3.66 15.74 15.32
CA ILE A 142 3.54 16.31 13.98
C ILE A 142 4.12 17.72 14.03
N SER A 143 5.35 17.88 13.53
CA SER A 143 6.06 19.16 13.54
C SER A 143 5.78 20.03 12.32
N GLY A 144 5.15 19.47 11.29
CA GLY A 144 4.80 20.20 10.07
C GLY A 144 4.23 19.29 8.97
N THR A 145 4.07 19.84 7.77
CA THR A 145 3.64 19.10 6.57
C THR A 145 4.74 19.08 5.51
N THR A 146 4.70 18.08 4.64
CA THR A 146 5.47 18.07 3.40
C THR A 146 4.70 18.77 2.28
N ASN A 147 5.37 19.01 1.14
CA ASN A 147 4.71 19.51 -0.07
C ASN A 147 4.26 18.37 -1.01
N VAL A 148 4.44 17.10 -0.63
CA VAL A 148 4.19 15.94 -1.52
C VAL A 148 2.75 15.94 -2.05
N VAL A 149 1.75 16.08 -1.18
CA VAL A 149 0.34 16.09 -1.61
C VAL A 149 0.05 17.27 -2.53
N LYS A 150 0.59 18.45 -2.21
CA LYS A 150 0.40 19.67 -2.99
C LYS A 150 0.96 19.52 -4.41
N GLU A 151 2.19 19.01 -4.55
CA GLU A 151 2.84 18.85 -5.85
C GLU A 151 2.15 17.77 -6.71
N MET A 152 1.76 16.63 -6.12
CA MET A 152 0.99 15.59 -6.83
C MET A 152 -0.34 16.14 -7.35
N LYS A 153 -1.09 16.85 -6.51
CA LYS A 153 -2.39 17.43 -6.89
C LYS A 153 -2.25 18.55 -7.92
N ALA A 154 -1.17 19.34 -7.87
CA ALA A 154 -0.88 20.35 -8.89
C ALA A 154 -0.69 19.74 -10.29
N ALA A 155 -0.29 18.47 -10.38
CA ALA A 155 -0.19 17.71 -11.63
C ALA A 155 -1.43 16.86 -11.94
N ASN A 156 -2.55 17.07 -11.24
CA ASN A 156 -3.77 16.29 -11.36
C ASN A 156 -3.55 14.79 -11.11
N ILE A 157 -2.74 14.45 -10.10
CA ILE A 157 -2.57 13.07 -9.61
C ILE A 157 -3.40 12.93 -8.34
N THR A 158 -4.27 11.92 -8.30
CA THR A 158 -5.05 11.57 -7.09
C THR A 158 -4.11 11.02 -6.01
N VAL A 159 -4.27 11.44 -4.75
CA VAL A 159 -3.40 11.00 -3.64
C VAL A 159 -4.17 10.18 -2.63
N TYR A 160 -3.74 8.94 -2.40
CA TYR A 160 -4.25 8.05 -1.36
C TYR A 160 -3.25 7.94 -0.20
N ALA A 161 -3.70 8.17 1.03
CA ALA A 161 -2.86 8.03 2.23
C ALA A 161 -2.90 6.61 2.78
N HIS A 162 -1.73 6.03 3.03
CA HIS A 162 -1.54 4.65 3.47
C HIS A 162 -0.60 4.56 4.67
N TRP A 163 -0.77 3.71 5.68
CA TRP A 163 -1.99 3.02 6.10
C TRP A 163 -2.45 3.66 7.40
N LEU A 164 -3.69 4.10 7.44
CA LEU A 164 -4.30 4.58 8.68
C LEU A 164 -4.78 3.38 9.49
N ARG A 165 -4.52 3.41 10.79
CA ARG A 165 -4.68 2.29 11.71
C ARG A 165 -5.24 2.78 13.04
N ASN A 166 -6.11 1.98 13.65
CA ASN A 166 -6.74 2.37 14.91
C ASN A 166 -5.84 2.10 16.12
N GLU A 167 -4.85 1.23 15.99
CA GLU A 167 -3.97 0.89 17.10
C GLU A 167 -3.23 2.15 17.57
N PHE A 168 -3.35 2.49 18.86
CA PHE A 168 -2.82 3.75 19.41
C PHE A 168 -1.31 3.93 19.19
N VAL A 169 -0.54 2.84 19.14
CA VAL A 169 0.90 2.85 18.85
C VAL A 169 1.23 3.30 17.43
N SER A 170 0.23 3.34 16.54
CA SER A 170 0.37 3.86 15.18
C SER A 170 0.06 5.36 15.07
N LEU A 171 -0.54 5.95 16.11
CA LEU A 171 -1.02 7.33 16.10
C LEU A 171 0.04 8.28 16.66
N MET A 172 0.22 9.43 16.01
CA MET A 172 1.00 10.54 16.56
C MET A 172 0.29 11.13 17.78
N PHE A 173 1.05 11.76 18.69
CA PHE A 173 0.49 12.32 19.92
C PHE A 173 -0.55 13.41 19.67
N ASP A 174 -0.41 14.16 18.57
CA ASP A 174 -1.34 15.19 18.13
C ASP A 174 -2.77 14.66 17.92
N TYR A 175 -2.94 13.36 17.68
CA TYR A 175 -4.26 12.75 17.52
C TYR A 175 -4.92 12.37 18.85
N PHE A 176 -4.23 12.56 19.99
CA PHE A 176 -4.75 12.22 21.33
C PHE A 176 -5.26 10.77 21.43
N SER A 177 -4.58 9.84 20.75
CA SER A 177 -4.99 8.43 20.64
C SER A 177 -6.36 8.19 19.98
N ASP A 178 -6.90 9.18 19.27
CA ASP A 178 -8.16 9.07 18.52
C ASP A 178 -7.91 8.89 17.01
N PRO A 179 -8.20 7.72 16.43
CA PRO A 179 -8.04 7.50 14.99
C PRO A 179 -9.04 8.29 14.13
N ILE A 180 -10.15 8.77 14.70
CA ILE A 180 -11.07 9.66 13.97
C ILE A 180 -10.40 11.02 13.73
N THR A 181 -9.65 11.54 14.69
CA THR A 181 -8.86 12.77 14.54
C THR A 181 -7.76 12.61 13.51
N GLU A 182 -7.10 11.44 13.44
CA GLU A 182 -6.16 11.14 12.35
C GLU A 182 -6.87 11.21 10.99
N ILE A 183 -7.99 10.51 10.83
CA ILE A 183 -8.76 10.50 9.58
C ILE A 183 -9.21 11.91 9.19
N ALA A 184 -9.70 12.72 10.14
CA ALA A 184 -10.07 14.11 9.90
C ALA A 184 -8.88 14.95 9.42
N SER A 185 -7.70 14.73 10.02
CA SER A 185 -6.46 15.41 9.65
C SER A 185 -6.04 15.10 8.22
N TYR A 186 -6.05 13.84 7.80
CA TYR A 186 -5.72 13.48 6.42
C TYR A 186 -6.79 13.94 5.42
N ALA A 187 -8.07 13.77 5.74
CA ALA A 187 -9.17 14.10 4.84
C ALA A 187 -9.36 15.63 4.66
N GLN A 188 -9.41 16.39 5.74
CA GLN A 188 -9.77 17.81 5.73
C GLN A 188 -8.55 18.74 5.84
N GLY A 189 -7.57 18.37 6.67
CA GLY A 189 -6.35 19.15 6.89
C GLY A 189 -5.36 19.02 5.74
N PHE A 190 -4.90 17.79 5.48
CA PHE A 190 -3.90 17.49 4.45
C PHE A 190 -4.52 17.27 3.07
N LYS A 191 -5.85 17.18 2.99
CA LYS A 191 -6.64 17.17 1.75
C LYS A 191 -6.21 16.08 0.76
N VAL A 192 -5.96 14.88 1.28
CA VAL A 192 -5.79 13.70 0.42
C VAL A 192 -7.12 13.35 -0.26
N ASP A 193 -7.09 12.58 -1.33
CA ASP A 193 -8.29 12.23 -2.11
C ASP A 193 -8.92 10.90 -1.66
N GLY A 194 -8.19 10.11 -0.88
CA GLY A 194 -8.73 8.92 -0.24
C GLY A 194 -7.79 8.33 0.80
N ILE A 195 -8.34 7.42 1.60
CA ILE A 195 -7.64 6.78 2.72
C ILE A 195 -7.63 5.28 2.51
N VAL A 196 -6.45 4.70 2.70
CA VAL A 196 -6.19 3.27 2.71
C VAL A 196 -6.06 2.81 4.17
N THR A 197 -6.99 1.96 4.64
CA THR A 197 -7.04 1.58 6.06
C THR A 197 -7.46 0.13 6.27
N ASP A 198 -6.89 -0.47 7.32
CA ASP A 198 -7.31 -1.78 7.87
C ASP A 198 -8.64 -1.69 8.64
N PHE A 199 -9.14 -0.48 8.91
CA PHE A 199 -10.31 -0.21 9.75
C PHE A 199 -11.39 0.57 8.97
N PRO A 200 -11.95 0.01 7.88
CA PRO A 200 -12.92 0.71 7.04
C PRO A 200 -14.18 1.15 7.80
N GLY A 201 -14.56 0.44 8.88
CA GLY A 201 -15.67 0.85 9.75
C GLY A 201 -15.43 2.20 10.43
N THR A 202 -14.18 2.48 10.85
CA THR A 202 -13.81 3.75 11.49
C THR A 202 -13.82 4.89 10.49
N ALA A 203 -13.18 4.72 9.32
CA ALA A 203 -13.23 5.70 8.24
C ALA A 203 -14.66 5.99 7.80
N SER A 204 -15.45 4.95 7.56
CA SER A 204 -16.84 5.10 7.14
C SER A 204 -17.72 5.76 8.21
N LYS A 205 -17.43 5.57 9.51
CA LYS A 205 -18.10 6.29 10.59
C LYS A 205 -17.79 7.78 10.55
N TYR A 206 -16.54 8.17 10.34
CA TYR A 206 -16.17 9.57 10.17
C TYR A 206 -16.83 10.20 8.94
N MET A 207 -16.68 9.59 7.75
CA MET A 207 -17.18 10.17 6.49
C MET A 207 -18.71 10.35 6.46
N ARG A 208 -19.47 9.56 7.24
CA ARG A 208 -20.93 9.69 7.35
C ARG A 208 -21.37 10.57 8.51
N SER A 209 -20.44 11.03 9.33
CA SER A 209 -20.74 11.87 10.47
C SER A 209 -21.03 13.30 10.01
N PRO A 210 -22.10 13.96 10.50
CA PRO A 210 -22.29 15.39 10.30
C PRO A 210 -21.12 16.25 10.81
N CYS A 211 -20.33 15.72 11.75
CA CYS A 211 -19.13 16.37 12.27
C CYS A 211 -17.94 16.36 11.29
N SER A 212 -18.03 15.67 10.16
CA SER A 212 -16.95 15.64 9.15
C SER A 212 -16.97 16.84 8.20
N ASP A 213 -18.08 17.59 8.17
CA ASP A 213 -18.19 18.81 7.39
C ASP A 213 -17.56 19.97 8.17
N THR A 214 -16.47 20.49 7.62
CA THR A 214 -15.72 21.62 8.19
C THR A 214 -15.98 22.94 7.45
N ASP A 215 -16.88 22.96 6.45
CA ASP A 215 -17.30 24.20 5.81
C ASP A 215 -18.03 25.06 6.84
N PRO A 216 -17.57 26.30 7.09
CA PRO A 216 -18.28 27.23 7.97
C PRO A 216 -19.76 27.43 7.60
N LYS A 217 -20.13 27.24 6.33
CA LYS A 217 -21.52 27.34 5.84
C LYS A 217 -22.39 26.15 6.20
N ALA A 218 -21.80 24.99 6.49
CA ALA A 218 -22.53 23.79 6.87
C ALA A 218 -23.19 23.92 8.25
N ASN A 219 -22.76 24.90 9.06
CA ASN A 219 -23.25 25.14 10.42
C ASN A 219 -23.23 23.87 11.29
N ALA A 220 -22.22 23.01 11.10
CA ALA A 220 -22.01 21.86 11.95
C ALA A 220 -21.71 22.34 13.39
N PRO A 221 -22.50 21.94 14.41
CA PRO A 221 -22.33 22.48 15.75
C PRO A 221 -21.04 22.01 16.44
N TYR A 222 -20.54 20.83 16.04
CA TYR A 222 -19.34 20.21 16.62
C TYR A 222 -18.52 19.52 15.51
N PRO A 223 -17.84 20.29 14.63
CA PRO A 223 -16.99 19.70 13.62
C PRO A 223 -15.79 19.02 14.28
N ILE A 224 -15.41 17.86 13.79
CA ILE A 224 -14.15 17.21 14.17
C ILE A 224 -13.07 17.89 13.32
N LEU A 225 -12.30 18.75 13.97
CA LEU A 225 -11.28 19.53 13.30
C LEU A 225 -10.00 18.71 13.08
N PRO A 226 -9.29 18.93 11.96
CA PRO A 226 -7.97 18.37 11.77
C PRO A 226 -7.00 18.93 12.82
N VAL A 227 -5.95 18.17 13.14
CA VAL A 227 -4.87 18.70 13.98
C VAL A 227 -4.13 19.81 13.25
N GLU A 228 -3.61 20.76 14.01
CA GLU A 228 -2.72 21.79 13.51
C GLU A 228 -1.26 21.33 13.69
N PRO A 229 -0.52 21.06 12.60
CA PRO A 229 0.89 20.69 12.68
C PRO A 229 1.69 21.72 13.48
N GLY A 230 2.47 21.25 14.45
CA GLY A 230 3.29 22.08 15.32
C GLY A 230 2.59 22.54 16.60
N ALA A 231 1.27 22.41 16.72
CA ALA A 231 0.52 22.92 17.88
C ALA A 231 0.94 22.21 19.18
N LEU A 232 1.05 20.88 19.17
CA LEU A 232 1.46 20.13 20.37
C LEU A 232 2.96 20.23 20.63
N SER A 233 3.80 20.17 19.58
CA SER A 233 5.25 20.33 19.75
C SER A 233 5.65 21.73 20.22
N GLY A 234 4.86 22.76 19.89
CA GLY A 234 5.09 24.12 20.36
C GLY A 234 4.88 24.32 21.87
N LEU A 235 4.26 23.35 22.55
CA LEU A 235 4.10 23.34 24.00
C LEU A 235 5.28 22.69 24.74
N ILE A 236 6.21 22.05 24.02
CA ILE A 236 7.38 21.39 24.59
C ILE A 236 8.45 22.45 24.85
N GLY A 237 9.00 22.47 26.07
CA GLY A 237 10.12 23.35 26.43
C GLY A 237 11.33 23.10 25.52
N PRO A 238 12.08 24.15 25.10
CA PRO A 238 13.24 24.00 24.20
C PRO A 238 14.27 22.97 24.67
N GLU A 239 14.42 22.80 25.98
CA GLU A 239 15.31 21.84 26.63
C GLU A 239 14.88 20.38 26.50
N ALA A 240 13.60 20.12 26.20
CA ALA A 240 13.01 18.80 26.05
C ALA A 240 12.76 18.42 24.58
N LEU A 241 13.02 19.34 23.64
CA LEU A 241 12.95 19.04 22.21
C LEU A 241 14.17 18.22 21.80
N SER A 242 13.92 17.05 21.19
CA SER A 242 15.02 16.35 20.52
C SER A 242 15.50 17.13 19.30
N PRO A 243 16.75 16.89 18.87
CA PRO A 243 17.23 17.40 17.60
C PRO A 243 16.29 17.01 16.46
N ALA A 244 16.07 17.93 15.53
CA ALA A 244 15.29 17.65 14.33
C ALA A 244 15.89 16.47 13.55
N GLU A 245 15.05 15.49 13.20
CA GLU A 245 15.47 14.37 12.36
C GLU A 245 15.80 14.86 10.94
N ALA A 246 16.77 14.22 10.29
CA ALA A 246 17.05 14.48 8.89
C ALA A 246 15.79 14.22 8.04
N PRO A 247 15.43 15.12 7.11
CA PRO A 247 14.31 14.88 6.22
C PRO A 247 14.48 13.56 5.46
N ALA A 248 13.37 12.85 5.23
CA ALA A 248 13.37 11.71 4.34
C ALA A 248 13.85 12.12 2.92
N PRO A 249 14.34 11.21 2.09
CA PRO A 249 14.80 11.57 0.75
C PRO A 249 13.68 12.21 -0.10
N ALA A 250 14.07 13.09 -1.02
CA ALA A 250 13.19 13.52 -2.10
C ALA A 250 12.98 12.37 -3.09
N LEU A 251 11.77 12.25 -3.63
CA LEU A 251 11.49 11.28 -4.69
C LEU A 251 12.27 11.67 -5.95
N GLN A 252 13.14 10.77 -6.44
CA GLN A 252 13.88 10.98 -7.67
C GLN A 252 13.19 10.30 -8.86
N VAL A 253 13.42 10.82 -10.06
CA VAL A 253 12.92 10.25 -11.33
C VAL A 253 13.35 8.79 -11.51
N SER A 254 14.59 8.45 -11.12
CA SER A 254 15.12 7.09 -11.16
C SER A 254 14.43 6.12 -10.19
N ASN A 255 13.74 6.64 -9.18
CA ASN A 255 12.91 5.84 -8.28
C ASN A 255 11.50 5.61 -8.83
N VAL A 256 11.10 6.32 -9.88
CA VAL A 256 9.79 6.18 -10.52
C VAL A 256 9.84 5.16 -11.65
N VAL A 257 10.87 5.19 -12.51
CA VAL A 257 10.88 4.37 -13.73
C VAL A 257 11.54 3.03 -13.48
N ASP A 258 10.78 1.96 -13.68
CA ASP A 258 11.24 0.59 -13.56
C ASP A 258 11.69 0.00 -14.90
N PRO A 259 12.65 -0.96 -14.88
CA PRO A 259 13.02 -1.71 -16.06
C PRO A 259 11.81 -2.42 -16.69
N PRO A 260 11.83 -2.70 -18.01
CA PRO A 260 10.77 -3.47 -18.65
C PRO A 260 10.58 -4.86 -18.00
N LEU A 261 9.32 -5.29 -17.85
CA LEU A 261 9.02 -6.63 -17.38
C LEU A 261 9.76 -7.71 -18.19
N PRO A 262 10.41 -8.67 -17.53
CA PRO A 262 11.06 -9.79 -18.20
C PRO A 262 10.04 -10.71 -18.87
N GLY A 263 10.50 -11.49 -19.85
CA GLY A 263 9.70 -12.56 -20.43
C GLY A 263 9.38 -13.65 -19.40
N VAL A 264 8.23 -14.31 -19.57
CA VAL A 264 7.79 -15.41 -18.71
C VAL A 264 8.67 -16.63 -18.97
N ALA A 265 9.35 -17.12 -17.93
CA ALA A 265 10.22 -18.28 -18.04
C ALA A 265 9.43 -19.54 -18.38
N LYS A 266 9.93 -20.32 -19.34
CA LYS A 266 9.40 -21.66 -19.63
C LYS A 266 9.91 -22.63 -18.55
N LYS A 267 9.01 -23.15 -17.71
CA LYS A 267 9.35 -24.30 -16.86
C LYS A 267 9.38 -25.55 -17.73
N ASN A 268 10.52 -26.23 -17.79
CA ASN A 268 10.57 -27.61 -18.24
C ASN A 268 10.06 -28.48 -17.10
N ASP A 269 8.94 -29.16 -17.31
CA ASP A 269 8.42 -30.16 -16.37
C ASP A 269 9.38 -31.35 -16.33
N SER A 270 10.36 -31.33 -15.44
CA SER A 270 11.13 -32.53 -15.11
C SER A 270 10.39 -33.32 -14.03
N SER A 271 9.29 -33.97 -14.40
CA SER A 271 8.72 -35.06 -13.61
C SER A 271 9.47 -36.35 -13.95
N SER A 272 10.58 -36.61 -13.27
CA SER A 272 11.19 -37.94 -13.30
C SER A 272 10.44 -38.86 -12.32
N SER A 273 9.58 -39.73 -12.85
CA SER A 273 9.05 -40.89 -12.13
C SER A 273 10.19 -41.77 -11.59
N PRO A 274 10.11 -42.32 -10.36
CA PRO A 274 11.10 -43.30 -9.92
C PRO A 274 10.78 -44.66 -10.55
N GLY A 275 11.62 -45.07 -11.51
CA GLY A 275 11.69 -46.46 -11.95
C GLY A 275 12.33 -47.34 -10.87
N SER A 276 11.71 -48.49 -10.65
CA SER A 276 12.14 -49.55 -9.71
C SER A 276 13.52 -50.11 -10.07
N GLY A 277 14.40 -50.25 -9.07
CA GLY A 277 15.70 -50.92 -9.15
C GLY A 277 16.33 -51.10 -7.77
N SER A 278 16.55 -52.36 -7.37
CA SER A 278 16.84 -52.83 -6.01
C SER A 278 18.33 -52.81 -5.61
N ASN A 279 18.55 -52.53 -4.33
CA ASN A 279 19.61 -52.96 -3.40
C ASN A 279 21.11 -52.67 -3.63
N SER A 280 21.72 -51.99 -2.63
CA SER A 280 22.70 -52.52 -1.66
C SER A 280 23.92 -51.62 -1.42
N GLY A 281 24.14 -51.22 -0.16
CA GLY A 281 25.50 -51.15 0.42
C GLY A 281 26.13 -49.76 0.67
N SER A 282 25.96 -49.28 1.91
CA SER A 282 26.88 -48.47 2.74
C SER A 282 28.14 -47.84 2.12
N SER A 283 28.30 -46.51 2.25
CA SER A 283 29.42 -45.91 3.01
C SER A 283 29.32 -44.39 3.10
N ASP A 284 29.85 -43.92 4.22
CA ASP A 284 29.93 -42.58 4.79
C ASP A 284 30.84 -41.62 3.97
N ALA A 285 30.38 -40.39 3.73
CA ALA A 285 31.21 -39.20 3.54
C ALA A 285 30.32 -37.96 3.35
N GLY A 286 30.28 -37.09 4.35
CA GLY A 286 29.64 -35.79 4.26
C GLY A 286 30.26 -34.91 3.17
N SER A 287 29.43 -34.40 2.27
CA SER A 287 29.75 -33.25 1.44
C SER A 287 28.60 -32.25 1.51
N LYS A 288 28.84 -31.16 2.25
CA LYS A 288 27.95 -30.01 2.34
C LYS A 288 27.80 -29.41 0.94
N SER A 289 26.58 -29.37 0.42
CA SER A 289 26.24 -28.49 -0.70
C SER A 289 26.48 -27.04 -0.29
N PRO A 290 27.12 -26.19 -1.12
CA PRO A 290 27.33 -24.79 -0.78
C PRO A 290 25.98 -24.07 -0.66
N PRO A 291 25.83 -23.10 0.25
CA PRO A 291 24.64 -22.26 0.29
C PRO A 291 24.51 -21.48 -1.01
N ALA A 292 23.28 -21.30 -1.48
CA ALA A 292 22.97 -20.43 -2.61
C ALA A 292 23.51 -19.01 -2.35
N PRO A 293 24.04 -18.31 -3.38
CA PRO A 293 24.49 -16.94 -3.22
C PRO A 293 23.32 -16.03 -2.82
N ALA A 294 23.56 -15.18 -1.83
CA ALA A 294 22.63 -14.16 -1.37
C ALA A 294 22.29 -13.18 -2.51
N PRO A 295 21.09 -12.56 -2.51
CA PRO A 295 20.75 -11.51 -3.46
C PRO A 295 21.75 -10.35 -3.34
N SER A 296 22.28 -9.91 -4.47
CA SER A 296 23.04 -8.66 -4.56
C SER A 296 22.11 -7.48 -4.34
N ASP A 297 22.58 -6.53 -3.53
CA ASP A 297 21.91 -5.29 -3.14
C ASP A 297 21.54 -4.41 -4.35
N GLU A 298 20.33 -4.59 -4.87
CA GLU A 298 19.60 -3.53 -5.59
C GLU A 298 18.22 -3.39 -4.93
N LYS A 299 18.04 -2.23 -4.27
CA LYS A 299 16.88 -1.79 -3.48
C LYS A 299 16.41 -2.78 -2.39
N SER A 300 17.23 -2.94 -1.35
CA SER A 300 16.75 -3.43 -0.05
C SER A 300 17.45 -2.68 1.08
N SER A 301 16.72 -1.77 1.73
CA SER A 301 17.11 -1.27 3.04
C SER A 301 15.86 -1.13 3.91
N ALA A 302 15.36 -2.25 4.42
CA ALA A 302 14.64 -2.32 5.69
C ALA A 302 14.58 -3.78 6.19
N PHE A 303 15.51 -4.10 7.10
CA PHE A 303 15.57 -5.20 8.06
C PHE A 303 14.70 -6.45 7.84
N ALA A 304 15.40 -7.55 7.55
CA ALA A 304 14.91 -8.92 7.67
C ALA A 304 14.55 -9.28 9.13
N ASN A 305 13.41 -9.93 9.30
CA ASN A 305 13.28 -11.12 10.14
C ASN A 305 12.01 -11.91 9.79
N GLY A 306 12.19 -13.20 9.47
CA GLY A 306 11.17 -14.23 9.63
C GLY A 306 10.17 -14.38 8.48
N ALA A 307 10.54 -15.19 7.48
CA ALA A 307 9.69 -15.59 6.38
C ALA A 307 8.47 -16.42 6.83
N THR A 308 7.29 -16.06 6.32
CA THR A 308 6.27 -17.00 5.85
C THR A 308 5.56 -16.33 4.68
N TRP A 309 5.95 -16.69 3.46
CA TRP A 309 5.44 -16.05 2.23
C TRP A 309 4.12 -16.69 1.83
N CYS A 310 3.02 -16.08 2.25
CA CYS A 310 1.73 -16.23 1.60
C CYS A 310 1.49 -14.99 0.75
N ALA A 311 1.32 -15.15 -0.56
CA ALA A 311 0.74 -14.12 -1.40
C ALA A 311 -0.66 -13.83 -0.86
N SER A 312 -0.76 -12.78 -0.06
CA SER A 312 -2.02 -12.34 0.52
C SER A 312 -2.63 -11.32 -0.45
N LEU A 313 -3.77 -11.69 -1.02
CA LEU A 313 -4.71 -10.74 -1.60
C LEU A 313 -5.25 -9.93 -0.41
N VAL A 314 -4.70 -8.74 -0.18
CA VAL A 314 -5.25 -7.81 0.81
C VAL A 314 -6.44 -7.12 0.13
N ALA A 315 -7.65 -7.43 0.58
CA ALA A 315 -8.81 -6.64 0.25
C ALA A 315 -8.66 -5.29 0.96
N VAL A 316 -8.15 -4.31 0.21
CA VAL A 316 -7.95 -2.96 0.71
C VAL A 316 -9.15 -2.12 0.30
N THR A 317 -9.90 -1.61 1.28
CA THR A 317 -10.96 -0.65 1.02
C THR A 317 -10.36 0.74 0.91
N VAL A 318 -10.41 1.32 -0.28
CA VAL A 318 -10.15 2.75 -0.48
C VAL A 318 -11.49 3.48 -0.41
N LEU A 319 -11.69 4.32 0.62
CA LEU A 319 -12.80 5.28 0.60
C LEU A 319 -12.37 6.50 -0.21
N LEU A 320 -13.07 6.75 -1.31
CA LEU A 320 -12.96 7.99 -2.07
C LEU A 320 -13.64 9.11 -1.29
N LEU A 321 -12.94 10.24 -1.14
CA LEU A 321 -13.52 11.47 -0.61
C LEU A 321 -14.26 12.18 -1.74
N ALA A 322 -15.56 12.44 -1.56
CA ALA A 322 -16.31 13.31 -2.46
C ALA A 322 -16.00 14.76 -2.06
N ASN A 323 -15.37 15.51 -2.96
CA ASN A 323 -15.29 16.98 -2.88
C ASN A 323 -16.44 17.61 -3.65
#